data_AF-A0A259GDH8-F1
#
_entry.id   AF-A0A259GDH8-F1
#
_cell.length_a   1.000
_cell.length_b   1.000
_cell.length_c   1.000
_cell.angle_alpha   90.00
_cell.angle_beta   90.00
_cell.angle_gamma   90.00
#
_symmetry.space_group_name_H-M   'P 1'
#
loop_
_entity.id
_entity.type
_entity.pdbx_description
1 polymer ?
#
loop_
_entity_poly.entity_id
_entity_poly.type
_entity_poly.pdbx_seq_one_letter_code
_entity_poly.pdbx_strand_id
1 'polypeptide(L)'
;MQTITLAGQPVNDFSQARSMAVVKACETLTDPVIVAWKDDKTGHFAPDIPGGKGERWHDYGESNDGVLELQVADDYHFIFTEAASFDEPDLNLTSLEDNGTAFLCLNGACTETDRAKQGYFPGGGLGG
;
A
#
# COMPACT_ATOMS: atom_id res chain seq x y z
N MET A 1 -2.13 -0.54 16.69
CA MET A 1 -0.85 -0.13 16.10
C MET A 1 0.10 0.36 17.20
N GLN A 2 1.39 0.02 17.15
CA GLN A 2 2.44 0.59 18.01
C GLN A 2 2.97 1.89 17.39
N THR A 3 3.26 2.92 18.17
CA THR A 3 3.85 4.18 17.68
C THR A 3 5.24 4.43 18.27
N ILE A 4 6.21 4.83 17.45
CA ILE A 4 7.57 5.19 17.88
C ILE A 4 7.94 6.57 17.30
N THR A 5 8.38 7.48 18.16
CA THR A 5 8.89 8.80 17.75
C THR A 5 10.41 8.78 17.65
N LEU A 6 10.93 9.10 16.47
CA LEU A 6 12.36 9.30 16.20
C LEU A 6 12.71 10.77 16.45
N ALA A 7 12.76 11.15 17.74
CA ALA A 7 13.09 12.50 18.17
C ALA A 7 14.60 12.79 18.03
N GLY A 8 14.95 14.01 17.61
CA GLY A 8 16.31 14.55 17.72
C GLY A 8 17.23 14.40 16.49
N GLN A 9 16.74 13.85 15.38
CA GLN A 9 17.51 13.81 14.13
C GLN A 9 16.90 14.77 13.08
N PRO A 10 17.64 15.82 12.67
CA PRO A 10 17.15 16.73 11.66
C PRO A 10 17.04 16.02 10.31
N VAL A 11 15.85 16.10 9.72
CA VAL A 11 15.57 15.65 8.35
C VAL A 11 15.31 16.86 7.47
N ASN A 12 15.98 16.90 6.33
CA ASN A 12 15.89 18.02 5.40
C ASN A 12 14.64 17.94 4.52
N ASP A 13 14.23 16.72 4.17
CA ASP A 13 13.11 16.46 3.26
C ASP A 13 12.40 15.14 3.57
N PHE A 14 11.28 14.91 2.90
CA PHE A 14 10.46 13.71 2.99
C PHE A 14 11.23 12.43 2.65
N SER A 15 12.13 12.46 1.67
CA SER A 15 12.89 11.27 1.25
C SER A 15 13.84 10.81 2.35
N GLN A 16 14.49 11.75 3.04
CA GLN A 16 15.34 11.47 4.19
C GLN A 16 14.52 10.94 5.37
N ALA A 17 13.38 11.58 5.68
CA ALA A 17 12.46 11.11 6.72
C ALA A 17 11.95 9.68 6.46
N ARG A 18 11.53 9.41 5.23
CA ARG A 18 11.11 8.07 4.79
C ARG A 18 12.23 7.05 4.94
N SER A 19 13.44 7.39 4.51
CA SER A 19 14.59 6.47 4.60
C SER A 19 14.89 6.09 6.05
N MET A 20 14.83 7.06 6.97
CA MET A 20 15.01 6.81 8.39
C MET A 20 13.89 5.96 8.99
N ALA A 21 12.64 6.24 8.63
CA ALA A 21 11.50 5.42 9.04
C ALA A 21 11.67 3.97 8.55
N VAL A 22 12.06 3.75 7.28
CA VAL A 22 12.30 2.42 6.73
C VAL A 22 13.40 1.69 7.49
N VAL A 23 14.54 2.33 7.74
CA VAL A 23 15.63 1.72 8.53
C VAL A 23 15.12 1.28 9.90
N LYS A 24 14.35 2.14 10.58
CA LYS A 24 13.80 1.79 11.90
C LYS A 24 12.75 0.67 11.83
N ALA A 25 11.93 0.66 10.78
CA ALA A 25 10.96 -0.39 10.55
C ALA A 25 11.64 -1.74 10.34
N CYS A 26 12.74 -1.80 9.58
CA CYS A 26 13.55 -3.02 9.38
C CYS A 26 14.23 -3.53 10.66
N GLU A 27 14.44 -2.68 11.67
CA GLU A 27 14.91 -3.14 13.00
C GLU A 27 13.79 -3.75 13.85
N THR A 28 12.53 -3.49 13.50
CA THR A 28 11.35 -3.78 14.33
C THR A 28 10.48 -4.89 13.73
N LEU A 29 10.39 -4.96 12.40
CA LEU A 29 9.58 -5.89 11.61
C LEU A 29 10.49 -6.72 10.70
N THR A 30 9.98 -7.87 10.26
CA THR A 30 10.71 -8.81 9.40
C THR A 30 10.70 -8.37 7.95
N ASP A 31 9.53 -8.01 7.43
CA ASP A 31 9.34 -7.49 6.07
C ASP A 31 8.41 -6.26 6.09
N PRO A 32 8.95 -5.08 6.46
CA PRO A 32 8.15 -3.87 6.62
C PRO A 32 7.70 -3.26 5.28
N VAL A 33 6.40 -3.02 5.14
CA VAL A 33 5.82 -2.33 3.97
C VAL A 33 5.04 -1.09 4.41
N ILE A 34 5.28 0.05 3.76
CA ILE A 34 4.53 1.30 4.03
C ILE A 34 3.12 1.17 3.45
N VAL A 35 2.11 1.35 4.29
CA VAL A 35 0.69 1.34 3.88
C VAL A 35 0.08 2.73 3.84
N ALA A 36 0.56 3.66 4.67
CA ALA A 36 0.11 5.05 4.67
C ALA A 36 1.20 6.00 5.18
N TRP A 37 1.13 7.27 4.81
CA TRP A 37 2.02 8.31 5.33
C TRP A 37 1.38 9.69 5.31
N LYS A 38 1.90 10.60 6.13
CA LYS A 38 1.53 12.02 6.16
C LYS A 38 2.76 12.92 6.38
N ASP A 39 2.78 14.05 5.70
CA ASP A 39 3.69 15.16 5.92
C ASP A 39 2.88 16.36 6.45
N ASP A 40 3.07 16.67 7.74
CA ASP A 40 2.34 17.76 8.40
C ASP A 40 2.76 19.15 7.88
N LYS A 41 3.94 19.30 7.26
CA LYS A 41 4.41 20.60 6.72
C LYS A 41 3.65 20.99 5.48
N THR A 42 3.44 20.03 4.59
CA THR A 42 2.75 20.24 3.31
C THR A 42 1.27 19.91 3.40
N GLY A 43 0.86 19.15 4.41
CA GLY A 43 -0.48 18.59 4.54
C GLY A 43 -0.76 17.44 3.58
N HIS A 44 0.25 16.99 2.84
CA HIS A 44 0.12 15.86 1.92
C HIS A 44 0.14 14.53 2.69
N PHE A 45 -0.62 13.57 2.18
CA PHE A 45 -0.66 12.22 2.71
C PHE A 45 -0.90 11.23 1.56
N ALA A 46 -0.59 9.96 1.80
CA ALA A 46 -1.02 8.88 0.93
C ALA A 46 -1.55 7.69 1.75
N PRO A 47 -2.48 6.90 1.19
CA PRO A 47 -3.13 7.12 -0.11
C PRO A 47 -4.01 8.38 -0.12
N ASP A 48 -4.15 9.02 -1.29
CA ASP A 48 -5.15 10.07 -1.46
C ASP A 48 -6.53 9.39 -1.52
N ILE A 49 -7.41 9.77 -0.59
CA ILE A 49 -8.73 9.17 -0.44
C ILE A 49 -9.75 10.24 -0.85
N PRO A 50 -10.39 10.12 -2.03
CA PRO A 50 -11.35 11.10 -2.51
C PRO A 50 -12.48 11.37 -1.52
N GLY A 51 -12.72 12.64 -1.21
CA GLY A 51 -13.69 13.05 -0.19
C GLY A 51 -13.26 12.76 1.25
N GLY A 52 -12.02 12.29 1.44
CA GLY A 52 -11.35 12.19 2.73
C GLY A 52 -10.99 13.55 3.31
N LYS A 53 -10.89 13.59 4.64
CA LYS A 53 -10.44 14.76 5.39
C LYS A 53 -9.35 14.33 6.35
N GLY A 54 -8.34 15.17 6.53
CA GLY A 54 -7.37 15.12 7.63
C GLY A 54 -6.79 13.73 7.85
N GLU A 55 -7.28 13.05 8.89
CA GLU A 55 -6.74 11.80 9.43
C GLU A 55 -7.17 10.52 8.71
N ARG A 56 -7.84 10.62 7.56
CA ARG A 56 -8.32 9.43 6.85
C ARG A 56 -7.20 8.50 6.35
N TRP A 57 -5.99 9.04 6.16
CA TRP A 57 -4.78 8.26 5.88
C TRP A 57 -4.43 7.32 7.05
N HIS A 58 -4.66 7.78 8.28
CA HIS A 58 -4.39 7.03 9.51
C HIS A 58 -5.42 5.91 9.69
N ASP A 59 -6.72 6.24 9.55
CA ASP A 59 -7.81 5.25 9.53
C ASP A 59 -7.56 4.16 8.45
N TYR A 60 -7.07 4.57 7.28
CA TYR A 60 -6.70 3.64 6.21
C TYR A 60 -5.53 2.74 6.63
N GLY A 61 -4.47 3.31 7.22
CA GLY A 61 -3.34 2.54 7.73
C GLY A 61 -3.77 1.50 8.76
N GLU A 62 -4.59 1.89 9.75
CA GLU A 62 -5.11 0.96 10.76
C GLU A 62 -6.00 -0.13 10.17
N SER A 63 -6.84 0.22 9.19
CA SER A 63 -7.76 -0.73 8.54
C SER A 63 -7.08 -1.69 7.57
N ASN A 64 -5.85 -1.41 7.13
CA ASN A 64 -5.07 -2.23 6.21
C ASN A 64 -3.86 -2.86 6.92
N ASP A 65 -4.11 -3.42 8.10
CA ASP A 65 -3.13 -4.16 8.91
C ASP A 65 -1.88 -3.34 9.28
N GLY A 66 -2.02 -2.04 9.49
CA GLY A 66 -0.97 -1.18 10.04
C GLY A 66 -0.60 -1.62 11.46
N VAL A 67 0.62 -2.10 11.65
CA VAL A 67 1.12 -2.58 12.95
C VAL A 67 2.07 -1.60 13.63
N LEU A 68 2.78 -0.78 12.87
CA LEU A 68 3.80 0.14 13.36
C LEU A 68 3.67 1.52 12.73
N GLU A 69 3.53 2.55 13.55
CA GLU A 69 3.60 3.96 13.16
C GLU A 69 4.95 4.55 13.60
N LEU A 70 5.63 5.21 12.68
CA LEU A 70 6.89 5.90 12.93
C LEU A 70 6.71 7.39 12.66
N GLN A 71 6.90 8.20 13.70
CA GLN A 71 6.93 9.65 13.60
C GLN A 71 8.39 10.13 13.52
N VAL A 72 8.74 10.88 12.49
CA VAL A 72 10.10 11.35 12.22
C VAL A 72 10.16 12.87 12.28
N ALA A 73 11.03 13.37 13.18
CA ALA A 73 11.22 14.80 13.42
C ALA A 73 9.92 15.58 13.64
N ASP A 74 8.98 14.95 14.33
CA ASP A 74 7.65 15.48 14.71
C ASP A 74 6.70 15.85 13.56
N ASP A 75 7.19 15.90 12.32
CA ASP A 75 6.47 16.42 11.16
C ASP A 75 6.03 15.34 10.15
N TYR A 76 6.71 14.18 10.13
CA TYR A 76 6.43 13.12 9.16
C TYR A 76 5.95 11.87 9.87
N HIS A 77 4.90 11.25 9.33
CA HIS A 77 4.30 10.05 9.89
C HIS A 77 4.27 8.96 8.83
N PHE A 78 4.62 7.73 9.22
CA PHE A 78 4.65 6.57 8.34
C PHE A 78 4.04 5.37 9.06
N ILE A 79 3.03 4.75 8.45
CA ILE A 79 2.43 3.52 8.95
C ILE A 79 2.93 2.34 8.12
N PHE A 80 3.43 1.32 8.81
CA PHE A 80 3.96 0.08 8.26
C PHE A 80 3.09 -1.11 8.65
N THR A 81 3.00 -2.07 7.74
CA THR A 81 2.51 -3.43 7.98
C THR A 81 3.66 -4.45 7.91
N GLU A 82 3.39 -5.68 8.32
CA GLU A 82 4.31 -6.83 8.27
C GLU A 82 3.91 -7.74 7.10
N ALA A 83 4.66 -7.68 6.00
CA ALA A 83 4.36 -8.43 4.79
C ALA A 83 4.72 -9.92 4.91
N ALA A 84 5.55 -10.33 5.88
CA ALA A 84 5.97 -11.73 6.05
C ALA A 84 4.82 -12.70 6.34
N SER A 85 3.65 -12.18 6.72
CA SER A 85 2.42 -12.96 6.97
C SER A 85 1.57 -13.18 5.72
N PHE A 86 1.93 -12.57 4.59
CA PHE A 86 1.20 -12.65 3.34
C PHE A 86 1.90 -13.56 2.34
N ASP A 87 1.12 -14.22 1.50
CA ASP A 87 1.66 -14.99 0.38
C ASP A 87 2.12 -14.04 -0.72
N GLU A 88 3.36 -14.23 -1.19
CA GLU A 88 3.87 -13.49 -2.34
C GLU A 88 3.07 -13.93 -3.59
N PRO A 89 2.49 -12.99 -4.36
CA PRO A 89 1.72 -13.35 -5.55
C PRO A 89 2.64 -13.94 -6.62
N ASP A 90 2.10 -14.85 -7.44
CA ASP A 90 2.82 -15.36 -8.60
C ASP A 90 3.06 -14.23 -9.61
N LEU A 91 4.33 -13.81 -9.73
CA LEU A 91 4.79 -12.74 -10.62
C LEU A 91 5.03 -13.21 -12.06
N ASN A 92 4.44 -14.32 -12.48
CA ASN A 92 4.46 -14.79 -13.86
C ASN A 92 3.62 -13.87 -14.76
N LEU A 93 4.12 -12.67 -15.00
CA LEU A 93 3.47 -11.61 -15.75
C LEU A 93 4.15 -11.44 -17.12
N THR A 94 3.39 -11.03 -18.13
CA THR A 94 3.90 -10.60 -19.43
C THR A 94 3.30 -9.25 -19.80
N SER A 95 4.04 -8.48 -20.60
CA SER A 95 3.56 -7.23 -21.16
C SER A 95 2.92 -7.49 -22.53
N LEU A 96 1.70 -7.02 -22.74
CA LEU A 96 1.02 -7.00 -24.02
C LEU A 96 0.80 -5.56 -24.45
N GLU A 97 1.04 -5.26 -25.71
CA GLU A 97 0.69 -3.96 -26.30
C GLU A 97 -0.47 -4.15 -27.27
N ASP A 98 -1.56 -3.41 -27.05
CA ASP A 98 -2.68 -3.33 -27.99
C ASP A 98 -3.06 -1.87 -28.21
N ASN A 99 -3.12 -1.44 -29.48
CA ASN A 99 -3.47 -0.08 -29.89
C ASN A 99 -2.68 1.03 -29.15
N GLY A 100 -1.39 0.80 -28.88
CA GLY A 100 -0.51 1.75 -28.17
C GLY A 100 -0.73 1.82 -26.66
N THR A 101 -1.56 0.92 -26.10
CA THR A 101 -1.73 0.75 -24.65
C THR A 101 -0.99 -0.49 -24.20
N ALA A 102 -0.12 -0.35 -23.21
CA ALA A 102 0.58 -1.46 -22.58
C ALA A 102 -0.24 -2.03 -21.42
N PHE A 103 -0.40 -3.35 -21.40
CA PHE A 103 -1.11 -4.11 -20.39
C PHE A 103 -0.16 -5.09 -19.73
N LEU A 104 -0.24 -5.23 -18.40
CA LEU A 104 0.46 -6.27 -17.65
C LEU A 104 -0.51 -7.42 -17.39
N CYS A 105 -0.22 -8.59 -17.94
CA CYS A 105 -1.12 -9.75 -17.89
C CYS A 105 -0.45 -10.92 -17.18
N LEU A 106 -1.22 -11.68 -16.41
CA LEU A 106 -0.79 -12.96 -15.84
C LEU A 106 -0.65 -14.01 -16.95
N ASN A 107 0.51 -14.63 -17.05
CA ASN A 107 0.77 -15.73 -17.96
C ASN A 107 -0.07 -16.94 -17.56
N GLY A 108 -0.76 -17.53 -18.54
CA GLY A 108 -1.64 -18.65 -18.27
C GLY A 108 -2.92 -18.27 -17.50
N ALA A 109 -3.23 -16.98 -17.33
CA ALA A 109 -4.55 -16.56 -16.86
C ALA A 109 -5.63 -16.78 -17.93
N CYS A 110 -6.89 -16.64 -17.53
CA CYS A 110 -8.08 -16.89 -18.37
C CYS A 110 -8.21 -18.36 -18.81
N THR A 111 -7.76 -19.32 -17.99
CA THR A 111 -8.06 -20.73 -18.22
C THR A 111 -9.54 -21.04 -18.02
N GLU A 112 -10.00 -22.20 -18.49
CA GLU A 112 -11.34 -22.74 -18.20
C GLU A 112 -11.63 -22.79 -16.68
N THR A 113 -10.60 -23.08 -15.87
CA THR A 113 -10.68 -23.07 -14.41
C THR A 113 -10.88 -21.66 -13.85
N ASP A 114 -10.19 -20.66 -14.40
CA ASP A 114 -10.35 -19.26 -13.98
C ASP A 114 -11.72 -18.71 -14.37
N ARG A 115 -12.21 -19.10 -15.55
CA ARG A 115 -13.58 -18.77 -15.99
C ARG A 115 -14.64 -19.36 -15.07
N ALA A 116 -14.42 -20.57 -14.55
CA ALA A 116 -15.31 -21.18 -13.57
C ALA A 116 -15.25 -20.46 -12.20
N LYS A 117 -14.07 -20.04 -11.75
CA LYS A 117 -13.89 -19.27 -10.50
C LYS A 117 -14.45 -17.86 -10.57
N GLN A 118 -14.42 -17.22 -11.73
CA GLN A 118 -15.01 -15.90 -11.97
C GLN A 118 -16.55 -15.90 -11.97
N GLY A 119 -17.19 -17.07 -11.80
CA GLY A 119 -18.63 -17.14 -11.62
C GLY A 119 -19.39 -16.63 -12.84
N TYR A 120 -19.11 -17.17 -14.03
CA TYR A 120 -20.03 -17.02 -15.16
C TYR A 120 -21.38 -17.62 -14.75
N PHE A 121 -22.31 -16.78 -14.29
CA PHE A 121 -23.71 -17.12 -14.17
C PHE A 121 -24.24 -17.37 -15.58
N PRO A 122 -24.60 -18.61 -15.96
CA PRO A 122 -25.20 -18.88 -17.24
C PRO A 122 -26.67 -18.49 -17.13
N GLY A 123 -26.94 -17.19 -17.18
CA GLY A 123 -28.26 -16.65 -16.97
C GLY A 123 -28.22 -15.14 -17.19
N GLY A 124 -28.28 -14.73 -18.45
CA GLY A 124 -28.46 -13.34 -18.81
C GLY A 124 -29.68 -12.77 -18.07
N GLY A 125 -29.43 -11.81 -17.19
CA GLY A 125 -30.48 -10.97 -16.63
C GLY A 125 -31.00 -10.06 -17.73
N LEU A 126 -32.20 -10.34 -18.23
CA LEU A 126 -33.01 -9.36 -18.95
C LEU A 126 -33.31 -8.23 -17.96
N GLY A 127 -32.60 -7.11 -18.10
CA GLY A 127 -32.97 -5.86 -17.45
C GLY A 127 -34.29 -5.36 -18.04
N GLY A 128 -35.30 -5.23 -17.18
CA GLY A 128 -36.52 -4.46 -17.40
C GLY A 128 -36.55 -3.23 -16.51
#